data_AF-A0A2E3Q4L9-F1
#
_entry.id   AF-A0A2E3Q4L9-F1
#
_cell.length_a   1.000
_cell.length_b   1.000
_cell.length_c   1.000
_cell.angle_alpha   90.00
_cell.angle_beta   90.00
_cell.angle_gamma   90.00
#
_symmetry.space_group_name_H-M   'P 1'
#
loop_
_entity.id
_entity.type
_entity.pdbx_description
1 polymer ?
#
loop_
_entity_poly.entity_id
_entity_poly.type
_entity_poly.pdbx_seq_one_letter_code
_entity_poly.pdbx_strand_id
1 'polypeptide(L)'
;MIRHPRLPKVMHGASHPRGGWRRHAMNGREGLLESGLACFRGRSGASHASGEMNLMFDKERIIYQLERTRVFTLQMIERIPQDRWFDMPMGITHVAWNVGHIAVAQYFLGMVFVRGAREEDAGMIAGNYAELFGYGSVPQADPALYPSPEELMQTLGAVHRQLLVEAGAMPAEELEEPCLFLEGEFDHHPIFKQKGGALEWIAFHEHVHVGTIGLLRRELGSVPIDYFKESREGRVFV
;
A
#
# COMPACT_ATOMS: atom_id res chain seq x y z
N MET A 1 -27.97 -23.01 48.92
CA MET A 1 -28.75 -23.36 47.70
C MET A 1 -28.59 -22.24 46.70
N ILE A 2 -27.66 -22.41 45.77
CA ILE A 2 -27.24 -21.39 44.81
C ILE A 2 -28.20 -21.42 43.62
N ARG A 3 -28.89 -20.31 43.35
CA ARG A 3 -29.76 -20.14 42.17
C ARG A 3 -28.95 -19.53 41.03
N HIS A 4 -28.80 -20.27 39.94
CA HIS A 4 -28.21 -19.78 38.69
C HIS A 4 -29.12 -18.72 38.03
N PRO A 5 -28.56 -17.62 37.46
CA PRO A 5 -29.32 -16.71 36.63
C PRO A 5 -29.55 -17.27 35.22
N ARG A 6 -30.77 -17.08 34.71
CA ARG A 6 -31.23 -17.46 33.36
C ARG A 6 -30.67 -16.50 32.31
N LEU A 7 -30.12 -17.05 31.22
CA LEU A 7 -29.80 -16.31 29.99
C LEU A 7 -31.10 -15.89 29.25
N PRO A 8 -31.18 -14.68 28.66
CA PRO A 8 -32.30 -14.32 27.80
C PRO A 8 -32.20 -14.96 26.40
N LYS A 9 -33.38 -15.26 25.85
CA LYS A 9 -33.64 -15.90 24.56
C LYS A 9 -33.20 -15.04 23.37
N VAL A 10 -32.64 -15.71 22.36
CA VAL A 10 -32.45 -15.24 20.99
C VAL A 10 -33.80 -14.87 20.37
N MET A 11 -33.93 -13.63 19.88
CA MET A 11 -35.01 -13.25 18.96
C MET A 11 -34.48 -13.22 17.54
N HIS A 12 -35.06 -14.06 16.69
CA HIS A 12 -34.99 -13.94 15.24
C HIS A 12 -35.94 -12.85 14.75
N GLY A 13 -35.50 -12.08 13.76
CA GLY A 13 -36.40 -11.40 12.82
C GLY A 13 -36.05 -9.94 12.52
N ALA A 14 -35.27 -9.72 11.47
CA ALA A 14 -35.41 -8.53 10.62
C ALA A 14 -34.84 -8.81 9.22
N SER A 15 -35.75 -9.10 8.31
CA SER A 15 -35.56 -9.25 6.87
C SER A 15 -34.92 -8.01 6.23
N HIS A 16 -33.82 -8.19 5.50
CA HIS A 16 -33.22 -7.17 4.65
C HIS A 16 -33.92 -7.10 3.28
N PRO A 17 -34.37 -5.93 2.79
CA PRO A 17 -34.74 -5.78 1.40
C PRO A 17 -33.49 -5.62 0.51
N ARG A 18 -33.42 -6.46 -0.53
CA ARG A 18 -32.41 -6.41 -1.60
C ARG A 18 -32.65 -5.18 -2.47
N GLY A 19 -31.76 -4.19 -2.40
CA GLY A 19 -31.72 -3.05 -3.32
C GLY A 19 -30.98 -3.41 -4.60
N GLY A 20 -31.72 -3.53 -5.71
CA GLY A 20 -31.18 -3.77 -7.04
C GLY A 20 -30.59 -2.51 -7.66
N TRP A 21 -29.35 -2.61 -8.15
CA TRP A 21 -28.74 -1.57 -8.95
C TRP A 21 -29.25 -1.66 -10.39
N ARG A 22 -30.09 -0.69 -10.78
CA ARG A 22 -30.53 -0.49 -12.16
C ARG A 22 -29.36 0.06 -12.99
N ARG A 23 -29.05 -0.63 -14.09
CA ARG A 23 -28.17 -0.15 -15.16
C ARG A 23 -28.87 0.99 -15.90
N HIS A 24 -28.25 2.17 -15.92
CA HIS A 24 -28.60 3.21 -16.88
C HIS A 24 -27.76 3.02 -18.15
N ALA A 25 -28.45 2.73 -19.25
CA ALA A 25 -27.92 2.79 -20.60
C ALA A 25 -27.84 4.26 -21.03
N MET A 26 -26.68 4.67 -21.55
CA MET A 26 -26.52 5.89 -22.34
C MET A 26 -26.27 5.48 -23.79
N ASN A 27 -27.13 5.97 -24.67
CA ASN A 27 -27.07 5.71 -26.11
C ASN A 27 -26.82 7.03 -26.85
N GLY A 28 -25.90 7.00 -27.82
CA GLY A 28 -25.80 7.98 -28.91
C GLY A 28 -24.77 9.09 -28.77
N ARG A 29 -23.73 9.08 -29.62
CA ARG A 29 -23.74 9.79 -30.90
C ARG A 29 -22.46 9.51 -31.70
N GLU A 30 -22.67 9.12 -32.95
CA GLU A 30 -21.69 9.05 -34.04
C GLU A 30 -21.21 10.45 -34.44
N GLY A 31 -19.98 10.54 -34.94
CA GLY A 31 -19.46 11.78 -35.52
C GLY A 31 -17.98 11.72 -35.88
N LEU A 32 -17.70 11.22 -37.09
CA LEU A 32 -16.59 11.50 -38.02
C LEU A 32 -15.23 12.00 -37.48
N LEU A 33 -14.16 11.33 -37.92
CA LEU A 33 -13.05 11.95 -38.65
C LEU A 33 -12.21 10.84 -39.33
N GLU A 34 -12.43 10.64 -40.63
CA GLU A 34 -11.44 10.03 -41.53
C GLU A 34 -10.39 11.08 -41.90
N SER A 35 -9.10 10.71 -41.80
CA SER A 35 -8.10 11.00 -42.84
C SER A 35 -6.71 10.50 -42.39
N GLY A 36 -6.05 9.68 -43.22
CA GLY A 36 -4.59 9.52 -43.15
C GLY A 36 -4.05 8.11 -43.32
N LEU A 37 -4.33 7.44 -44.45
CA LEU A 37 -3.40 6.41 -44.95
C LEU A 37 -2.19 7.11 -45.57
N ALA A 38 -0.96 6.76 -45.14
CA ALA A 38 0.01 6.11 -46.03
C ALA A 38 1.37 5.86 -45.36
N CYS A 39 1.89 4.67 -45.69
CA CYS A 39 3.30 4.32 -45.85
C CYS A 39 4.11 3.95 -44.59
N PHE A 40 4.30 2.65 -44.36
CA PHE A 40 5.66 2.10 -44.33
C PHE A 40 5.66 0.64 -44.79
N ARG A 41 6.34 0.38 -45.92
CA ARG A 41 6.64 -0.96 -46.43
C ARG A 41 7.70 -1.62 -45.54
N GLY A 42 7.54 -2.92 -45.32
CA GLY A 42 8.33 -3.71 -44.39
C GLY A 42 9.83 -3.84 -44.69
N ARG A 43 10.54 -4.22 -43.64
CA ARG A 43 11.77 -5.00 -43.73
C ARG A 43 11.55 -6.28 -42.93
N SER A 44 11.65 -7.41 -43.61
CA SER A 44 11.83 -8.73 -43.01
C SER A 44 13.21 -8.77 -42.35
N GLY A 45 13.23 -8.68 -41.02
CA GLY A 45 14.38 -9.01 -40.18
C GLY A 45 14.17 -10.39 -39.56
N ALA A 46 15.14 -11.28 -39.71
CA ALA A 46 15.12 -12.62 -39.16
C ALA A 46 14.90 -12.59 -37.63
N SER A 47 13.84 -13.26 -37.15
CA SER A 47 13.60 -13.48 -35.73
C SER A 47 14.63 -14.46 -35.19
N HIS A 48 15.59 -13.97 -34.42
CA HIS A 48 16.14 -14.79 -33.33
C HIS A 48 15.06 -14.82 -32.26
N ALA A 49 14.27 -15.88 -32.24
CA ALA A 49 13.40 -16.17 -31.12
C ALA A 49 14.28 -16.61 -29.94
N SER A 50 14.86 -15.65 -29.22
CA SER A 50 14.96 -15.83 -27.77
C SER A 50 13.51 -15.94 -27.31
N GLY A 51 13.11 -17.11 -26.82
CA GLY A 51 11.78 -17.26 -26.22
C GLY A 51 11.68 -16.31 -25.05
N GLU A 52 11.07 -15.13 -25.26
CA GLU A 52 10.63 -14.29 -24.16
C GLU A 52 9.71 -15.14 -23.31
N MET A 53 10.13 -15.44 -22.08
CA MET A 53 9.23 -16.04 -21.11
C MET A 53 8.15 -15.00 -20.83
N ASN A 54 6.90 -15.32 -21.20
CA ASN A 54 5.75 -14.48 -20.92
C ASN A 54 5.39 -14.63 -19.43
N LEU A 55 6.14 -13.94 -18.57
CA LEU A 55 5.89 -13.89 -17.13
C LEU A 55 4.66 -13.02 -16.83
N MET A 56 3.87 -13.41 -15.84
CA MET A 56 2.71 -12.64 -15.37
C MET A 56 3.12 -11.31 -14.74
N PHE A 57 4.26 -11.27 -14.07
CA PHE A 57 4.73 -10.11 -13.32
C PHE A 57 5.94 -9.46 -13.99
N ASP A 58 5.89 -8.14 -14.12
CA ASP A 58 7.01 -7.32 -14.61
C ASP A 58 7.78 -6.77 -13.40
N LYS A 59 8.96 -7.35 -13.14
CA LYS A 59 9.80 -6.98 -11.98
C LYS A 59 10.21 -5.50 -12.00
N GLU A 60 10.60 -5.00 -13.16
CA GLU A 60 11.08 -3.63 -13.30
C GLU A 60 9.94 -2.63 -13.06
N ARG A 61 8.74 -2.95 -13.58
CA ARG A 61 7.52 -2.20 -13.31
C ARG A 61 7.18 -2.18 -11.81
N ILE A 62 7.27 -3.32 -11.13
CA ILE A 62 7.00 -3.41 -9.68
C ILE A 62 7.95 -2.52 -8.89
N ILE A 63 9.26 -2.64 -9.12
CA ILE A 63 10.28 -1.84 -8.44
C ILE A 63 10.05 -0.35 -8.69
N TYR A 64 9.82 0.04 -9.94
CA TYR A 64 9.50 1.42 -10.29
C TYR A 64 8.27 1.95 -9.53
N GLN A 65 7.22 1.15 -9.38
CA GLN A 65 6.03 1.56 -8.62
C GLN A 65 6.31 1.72 -7.13
N LEU A 66 7.11 0.83 -6.53
CA LEU A 66 7.52 0.94 -5.13
C LEU A 66 8.28 2.26 -4.89
N GLU A 67 9.26 2.56 -5.74
CA GLU A 67 10.05 3.80 -5.66
C GLU A 67 9.19 5.04 -5.83
N ARG A 68 8.37 5.11 -6.89
CA ARG A 68 7.52 6.29 -7.16
C ARG A 68 6.45 6.50 -6.10
N THR A 69 5.91 5.43 -5.54
CA THR A 69 4.98 5.51 -4.42
C THR A 69 5.67 6.14 -3.22
N ARG A 70 6.87 5.67 -2.87
CA ARG A 70 7.62 6.21 -1.74
C ARG A 70 7.95 7.70 -1.91
N VAL A 71 8.37 8.11 -3.11
CA VAL A 71 8.59 9.52 -3.42
C VAL A 71 7.35 10.35 -3.07
N PHE A 72 6.17 9.90 -3.48
CA PHE A 72 4.93 10.61 -3.19
C PHE A 72 4.56 10.59 -1.70
N THR A 73 4.77 9.47 -1.01
CA THR A 73 4.59 9.34 0.44
C THR A 73 5.43 10.36 1.20
N LEU A 74 6.73 10.45 0.89
CA LEU A 74 7.65 11.37 1.56
C LEU A 74 7.25 12.83 1.32
N GLN A 75 6.80 13.16 0.10
CA GLN A 75 6.26 14.49 -0.20
C GLN A 75 5.03 14.80 0.67
N MET A 76 4.12 13.86 0.89
CA MET A 76 2.98 14.13 1.77
C MET A 76 3.39 14.30 3.23
N ILE A 77 4.30 13.45 3.72
CA ILE A 77 4.76 13.46 5.11
C ILE A 77 5.54 14.74 5.45
N GLU A 78 6.47 15.18 4.59
CA GLU A 78 7.35 16.35 4.87
C GLU A 78 6.56 17.66 5.05
N ARG A 79 5.32 17.71 4.56
CA ARG A 79 4.43 18.87 4.65
C ARG A 79 3.68 18.96 5.99
N ILE A 80 3.86 17.99 6.89
CA ILE A 80 3.22 17.95 8.21
C ILE A 80 4.31 18.12 9.28
N PRO A 81 4.25 19.19 10.10
CA PRO A 81 5.16 19.38 11.23
C PRO A 81 5.14 18.17 12.18
N GLN A 82 6.33 17.72 12.61
CA GLN A 82 6.48 16.49 13.41
C GLN A 82 5.79 16.56 14.78
N ASP A 83 5.71 17.75 15.37
CA ASP A 83 4.98 18.01 16.62
C ASP A 83 3.46 17.79 16.49
N ARG A 84 2.93 17.68 15.27
CA ARG A 84 1.52 17.39 14.98
C ARG A 84 1.26 15.93 14.61
N TRP A 85 2.26 15.06 14.63
CA TRP A 85 2.12 13.69 14.10
C TRP A 85 1.21 12.76 14.91
N PHE A 86 0.94 13.11 16.16
CA PHE A 86 0.09 12.35 17.08
C PHE A 86 -1.29 12.97 17.23
N ASP A 87 -1.55 14.11 16.59
CA ASP A 87 -2.88 14.72 16.57
C ASP A 87 -3.87 13.80 15.85
N MET A 88 -5.00 13.54 16.50
CA MET A 88 -6.13 12.79 15.95
C MET A 88 -7.32 13.72 15.70
N PRO A 89 -7.28 14.61 14.70
CA PRO A 89 -8.31 15.63 14.51
C PRO A 89 -9.71 15.05 14.27
N MET A 90 -9.79 13.83 13.72
CA MET A 90 -11.05 13.10 13.50
C MET A 90 -11.31 12.03 14.57
N GLY A 91 -10.42 11.86 15.56
CA GLY A 91 -10.51 10.79 16.56
C GLY A 91 -10.34 9.36 16.04
N ILE A 92 -9.84 9.18 14.81
CA ILE A 92 -9.71 7.86 14.15
C ILE A 92 -8.25 7.41 14.04
N THR A 93 -7.38 8.28 13.53
CA THR A 93 -5.97 7.98 13.28
C THR A 93 -5.14 9.26 13.34
N HIS A 94 -3.83 9.12 13.38
CA HIS A 94 -2.85 10.20 13.29
C HIS A 94 -1.74 9.84 12.26
N VAL A 95 -0.83 10.77 12.00
CA VAL A 95 0.23 10.61 10.98
C VAL A 95 1.23 9.54 11.39
N ALA A 96 1.70 9.55 12.64
CA ALA A 96 2.67 8.58 13.14
C ALA A 96 2.19 7.12 12.97
N TRP A 97 0.90 6.82 13.20
CA TRP A 97 0.38 5.48 12.98
C TRP A 97 0.40 5.09 11.51
N ASN A 98 0.01 5.99 10.60
CA ASN A 98 0.06 5.70 9.16
C ASN A 98 1.50 5.44 8.68
N VAL A 99 2.47 6.22 9.17
CA VAL A 99 3.90 6.03 8.85
C VAL A 99 4.42 4.69 9.37
N GLY A 100 4.15 4.37 10.64
CA GLY A 100 4.53 3.09 11.23
C GLY A 100 3.85 1.90 10.56
N HIS A 101 2.57 2.04 10.20
CA HIS A 101 1.79 1.01 9.53
C HIS A 101 2.31 0.73 8.11
N ILE A 102 2.67 1.75 7.35
CA ILE A 102 3.33 1.56 6.05
C ILE A 102 4.63 0.74 6.22
N ALA A 103 5.45 1.06 7.22
CA ALA A 103 6.68 0.31 7.48
C ALA A 103 6.40 -1.16 7.86
N VAL A 104 5.47 -1.43 8.78
CA VAL A 104 5.07 -2.80 9.14
C VAL A 104 4.51 -3.55 7.93
N ALA A 105 3.64 -2.93 7.15
CA ALA A 105 3.05 -3.55 5.97
C ALA A 105 4.10 -3.88 4.91
N GLN A 106 5.06 -2.99 4.64
CA GLN A 106 6.15 -3.28 3.71
C GLN A 106 7.03 -4.44 4.18
N TYR A 107 7.36 -4.48 5.48
CA TYR A 107 8.11 -5.58 6.04
C TYR A 107 7.36 -6.91 5.91
N PHE A 108 6.11 -6.94 6.33
CA PHE A 108 5.34 -8.17 6.37
C PHE A 108 4.99 -8.69 4.97
N LEU A 109 4.44 -7.83 4.11
CA LEU A 109 4.01 -8.20 2.76
C LEU A 109 5.20 -8.43 1.82
N GLY A 110 6.24 -7.61 1.95
CA GLY A 110 7.35 -7.58 0.98
C GLY A 110 8.58 -8.39 1.39
N MET A 111 8.68 -8.80 2.66
CA MET A 111 9.79 -9.62 3.13
C MET A 111 9.29 -10.90 3.79
N VAL A 112 8.43 -10.82 4.81
CA VAL A 112 7.97 -12.04 5.52
C VAL A 112 7.23 -12.98 4.58
N PHE A 113 6.23 -12.49 3.84
CA PHE A 113 5.49 -13.30 2.87
C PHE A 113 6.26 -13.66 1.60
N VAL A 114 7.39 -13.01 1.34
CA VAL A 114 8.15 -13.20 0.09
C VAL A 114 9.33 -14.14 0.29
N ARG A 115 10.06 -13.97 1.39
CA ARG A 115 11.31 -14.68 1.68
C ARG A 115 11.38 -15.29 3.10
N GLY A 116 10.31 -15.17 3.87
CA GLY A 116 10.27 -15.58 5.27
C GLY A 116 10.91 -14.54 6.19
N ALA A 117 10.50 -14.59 7.46
CA ALA A 117 11.13 -13.80 8.51
C ALA A 117 12.57 -14.28 8.76
N ARG A 118 13.50 -13.34 8.95
CA ARG A 118 14.90 -13.62 9.31
C ARG A 118 15.25 -12.92 10.62
N GLU A 119 16.15 -13.50 11.41
CA GLU A 119 16.56 -12.92 12.70
C GLU A 119 17.21 -11.54 12.52
N GLU A 120 17.94 -11.34 11.42
CA GLU A 120 18.58 -10.07 11.08
C GLU A 120 17.57 -8.92 10.91
N ASP A 121 16.29 -9.20 10.65
CA ASP A 121 15.24 -8.19 10.49
C ASP A 121 14.93 -7.45 11.81
N ALA A 122 15.28 -8.03 12.96
CA ALA A 122 15.03 -7.43 14.28
C ALA A 122 15.77 -6.10 14.50
N GLY A 123 16.87 -5.86 13.77
CA GLY A 123 17.58 -4.58 13.78
C GLY A 123 16.92 -3.48 12.95
N MET A 124 15.96 -3.85 12.10
CA MET A 124 15.28 -2.94 11.17
C MET A 124 13.88 -2.58 11.65
N ILE A 125 13.17 -3.51 12.29
CA ILE A 125 11.83 -3.28 12.83
C ILE A 125 11.75 -3.82 14.25
N ALA A 126 11.42 -2.94 15.21
CA ALA A 126 11.38 -3.34 16.61
C ALA A 126 10.19 -4.26 16.88
N GLY A 127 10.35 -5.21 17.82
CA GLY A 127 9.36 -6.27 18.06
C GLY A 127 7.97 -5.77 18.49
N ASN A 128 7.87 -4.58 19.09
CA ASN A 128 6.60 -3.97 19.48
C ASN A 128 5.85 -3.29 18.32
N TYR A 129 6.45 -3.13 17.14
CA TYR A 129 5.81 -2.44 16.01
C TYR A 129 4.57 -3.18 15.50
N ALA A 130 4.56 -4.53 15.58
CA ALA A 130 3.39 -5.31 15.20
C ALA A 130 2.17 -4.99 16.09
N GLU A 131 2.38 -4.75 17.38
CA GLU A 131 1.30 -4.36 18.31
C GLU A 131 0.84 -2.92 18.05
N LEU A 132 1.77 -2.00 17.83
CA LEU A 132 1.47 -0.59 17.66
C LEU A 132 0.86 -0.23 16.30
N PHE A 133 1.29 -0.94 15.25
CA PHE A 133 1.00 -0.57 13.86
C PHE A 133 0.54 -1.75 12.99
N GLY A 134 0.48 -2.98 13.50
CA GLY A 134 0.08 -4.15 12.72
C GLY A 134 -1.42 -4.21 12.42
N TYR A 135 -1.81 -5.25 11.70
CA TYR A 135 -3.21 -5.56 11.44
C TYR A 135 -3.99 -5.66 12.76
N GLY A 136 -5.15 -4.99 12.84
CA GLY A 136 -5.98 -4.96 14.05
C GLY A 136 -5.51 -3.99 15.15
N SER A 137 -4.36 -3.33 15.00
CA SER A 137 -3.94 -2.26 15.93
C SER A 137 -4.88 -1.06 15.87
N VAL A 138 -5.04 -0.37 17.00
CA VAL A 138 -5.89 0.82 17.13
C VAL A 138 -5.03 2.02 17.46
N PRO A 139 -5.02 3.09 16.62
CA PRO A 139 -4.26 4.31 16.90
C PRO A 139 -4.70 4.96 18.22
N GLN A 140 -3.73 5.47 18.97
CA GLN A 140 -3.93 6.17 20.22
C GLN A 140 -3.36 7.59 20.15
N ALA A 141 -3.97 8.53 20.88
CA ALA A 141 -3.54 9.92 20.85
C ALA A 141 -2.29 10.20 21.71
N ASP A 142 -1.94 9.30 22.63
CA ASP A 142 -0.82 9.50 23.56
C ASP A 142 0.54 9.28 22.85
N PRO A 143 1.35 10.33 22.62
CA PRO A 143 2.64 10.20 21.96
C PRO A 143 3.63 9.31 22.72
N ALA A 144 3.48 9.16 24.04
CA ALA A 144 4.40 8.35 24.86
C ALA A 144 4.32 6.85 24.57
N LEU A 145 3.27 6.40 23.87
CA LEU A 145 3.09 5.01 23.46
C LEU A 145 3.85 4.67 22.17
N TYR A 146 4.35 5.67 21.44
CA TYR A 146 4.89 5.52 20.10
C TYR A 146 6.37 5.92 20.02
N PRO A 147 7.11 5.36 19.06
CA PRO A 147 8.41 5.90 18.66
C PRO A 147 8.27 7.35 18.18
N SER A 148 9.35 8.10 18.30
CA SER A 148 9.41 9.47 17.80
C SER A 148 9.21 9.53 16.28
N PRO A 149 8.74 10.66 15.73
CA PRO A 149 8.68 10.88 14.28
C PRO A 149 9.99 10.58 13.55
N GLU A 150 11.13 10.88 14.16
CA GLU A 150 12.45 10.57 13.60
C GLU A 150 12.70 9.07 13.51
N GLU A 151 12.47 8.30 14.59
CA GLU A 151 12.62 6.84 14.60
C GLU A 151 11.67 6.16 13.60
N LEU A 152 10.45 6.68 13.45
CA LEU A 152 9.48 6.20 12.46
C LEU A 152 9.99 6.42 11.03
N MET A 153 10.58 7.59 10.73
CA MET A 153 11.16 7.87 9.42
C MET A 153 12.40 7.01 9.14
N GLN A 154 13.25 6.80 10.15
CA GLN A 154 14.41 5.91 10.04
C GLN A 154 13.97 4.48 9.71
N THR A 155 12.96 3.96 10.43
CA THR A 155 12.39 2.63 10.21
C THR A 155 11.74 2.51 8.84
N LEU A 156 10.87 3.47 8.46
CA LEU A 156 10.24 3.52 7.15
C LEU A 156 11.26 3.51 6.01
N GLY A 157 12.36 4.25 6.17
CA GLY A 157 13.46 4.28 5.21
C GLY A 157 14.25 2.97 5.16
N ALA A 158 14.57 2.39 6.32
CA ALA A 158 15.32 1.13 6.40
C ALA A 158 14.55 -0.04 5.76
N VAL A 159 13.29 -0.21 6.14
CA VAL A 159 12.39 -1.24 5.59
C VAL A 159 12.29 -1.12 4.08
N HIS A 160 12.08 0.09 3.56
CA HIS A 160 11.91 0.26 2.12
C HIS A 160 13.18 0.00 1.32
N ARG A 161 14.34 0.43 1.83
CA ARG A 161 15.62 0.11 1.20
C ARG A 161 15.84 -1.41 1.16
N GLN A 162 15.57 -2.10 2.25
CA GLN A 162 15.68 -3.56 2.29
C GLN A 162 14.70 -4.22 1.31
N LEU A 163 13.45 -3.76 1.27
CA LEU A 163 12.45 -4.23 0.30
C LEU A 163 12.94 -4.13 -1.15
N LEU A 164 13.53 -2.98 -1.54
CA LEU A 164 14.05 -2.80 -2.89
C LEU A 164 15.27 -3.69 -3.17
N VAL A 165 16.15 -3.89 -2.18
CA VAL A 165 17.29 -4.82 -2.29
C VAL A 165 16.80 -6.25 -2.55
N GLU A 166 15.86 -6.73 -1.76
CA GLU A 166 15.30 -8.09 -1.89
C GLU A 166 14.54 -8.25 -3.21
N ALA A 167 13.68 -7.29 -3.56
CA ALA A 167 12.92 -7.32 -4.82
C ALA A 167 13.83 -7.26 -6.05
N GLY A 168 14.91 -6.48 -6.00
CA GLY A 168 15.90 -6.39 -7.08
C GLY A 168 16.68 -7.69 -7.27
N ALA A 169 17.12 -8.30 -6.16
CA ALA A 169 17.89 -9.53 -6.14
C ALA A 169 17.08 -10.78 -6.53
N MET A 170 15.77 -10.75 -6.34
CA MET A 170 14.86 -11.85 -6.70
C MET A 170 14.85 -12.14 -8.21
N PRO A 171 15.05 -13.40 -8.66
CA PRO A 171 14.81 -13.81 -10.03
C PRO A 171 13.37 -13.52 -10.46
N ALA A 172 13.17 -13.13 -11.73
CA ALA A 172 11.83 -12.73 -12.19
C ALA A 172 10.83 -13.89 -12.15
N GLU A 173 11.31 -15.12 -12.32
CA GLU A 173 10.54 -16.36 -12.28
C GLU A 173 10.00 -16.64 -10.87
N GLU A 174 10.74 -16.24 -9.83
CA GLU A 174 10.30 -16.41 -8.44
C GLU A 174 9.08 -15.54 -8.11
N LEU A 175 8.77 -14.51 -8.89
CA LEU A 175 7.59 -13.68 -8.68
C LEU A 175 6.28 -14.47 -8.83
N GLU A 176 6.28 -15.57 -9.60
CA GLU A 176 5.13 -16.45 -9.76
C GLU A 176 5.03 -17.54 -8.69
N GLU A 177 6.04 -17.67 -7.82
CA GLU A 177 5.99 -18.60 -6.71
C GLU A 177 4.96 -18.15 -5.65
N PRO A 178 4.34 -19.10 -4.93
CA PRO A 178 3.47 -18.77 -3.80
C PRO A 178 4.20 -17.95 -2.73
N CYS A 179 3.45 -17.06 -2.07
CA CYS A 179 3.90 -16.43 -0.85
C CYS A 179 4.10 -17.46 0.28
N LEU A 180 5.03 -17.15 1.18
CA LEU A 180 5.29 -17.86 2.42
C LEU A 180 4.34 -17.33 3.51
N PHE A 181 3.05 -17.63 3.37
CA PHE A 181 2.04 -17.32 4.38
C PHE A 181 2.35 -17.99 5.72
N LEU A 182 1.90 -17.39 6.82
CA LEU A 182 2.12 -17.89 8.18
C LEU A 182 0.92 -18.69 8.65
N GLU A 183 1.04 -19.40 9.78
CA GLU A 183 -0.13 -20.05 10.38
C GLU A 183 -1.14 -19.03 10.96
N GLY A 184 -2.37 -19.49 11.21
CA GLY A 184 -3.41 -18.68 11.85
C GLY A 184 -4.05 -17.67 10.90
N GLU A 185 -4.23 -16.43 11.35
CA GLU A 185 -4.94 -15.38 10.59
C GLU A 185 -4.20 -14.94 9.31
N PHE A 186 -2.95 -15.34 9.15
CA PHE A 186 -2.09 -14.96 8.02
C PHE A 186 -1.80 -16.14 7.08
N ASP A 187 -2.65 -17.17 7.08
CA ASP A 187 -2.54 -18.37 6.22
C ASP A 187 -2.91 -18.11 4.75
N HIS A 188 -3.49 -16.95 4.46
CA HIS A 188 -3.73 -16.45 3.10
C HIS A 188 -3.90 -14.92 3.07
N HIS A 189 -3.80 -14.33 1.89
CA HIS A 189 -4.27 -12.96 1.63
C HIS A 189 -5.42 -12.98 0.61
N PRO A 190 -6.49 -12.18 0.80
CA PRO A 190 -7.67 -12.24 -0.07
C PRO A 190 -7.42 -11.69 -1.50
N ILE A 191 -6.34 -10.93 -1.71
CA ILE A 191 -6.05 -10.25 -2.98
C ILE A 191 -4.99 -10.96 -3.83
N PHE A 192 -4.01 -11.59 -3.21
CA PHE A 192 -2.86 -12.16 -3.91
C PHE A 192 -2.47 -13.51 -3.32
N LYS A 193 -1.78 -14.32 -4.13
CA LYS A 193 -1.22 -15.62 -3.70
C LYS A 193 0.26 -15.74 -3.97
N GLN A 194 0.75 -15.07 -5.02
CA GLN A 194 2.14 -15.12 -5.45
C GLN A 194 2.95 -13.92 -4.95
N LYS A 195 4.27 -14.10 -4.84
CA LYS A 195 5.22 -13.08 -4.37
C LYS A 195 5.13 -11.78 -5.17
N GLY A 196 5.02 -11.86 -6.50
CA GLY A 196 4.85 -10.68 -7.37
C GLY A 196 3.59 -9.89 -7.05
N GLY A 197 2.48 -10.57 -6.80
CA GLY A 197 1.22 -9.94 -6.39
C GLY A 197 1.31 -9.26 -5.02
N ALA A 198 2.09 -9.83 -4.07
CA ALA A 198 2.35 -9.18 -2.79
C ALA A 198 3.15 -7.88 -2.97
N LEU A 199 4.18 -7.89 -3.83
CA LEU A 199 5.00 -6.71 -4.11
C LEU A 199 4.21 -5.61 -4.85
N GLU A 200 3.37 -5.96 -5.82
CA GLU A 200 2.44 -5.01 -6.46
C GLU A 200 1.49 -4.38 -5.43
N TRP A 201 0.95 -5.20 -4.53
CA TRP A 201 -0.01 -4.76 -3.53
C TRP A 201 0.57 -3.72 -2.58
N ILE A 202 1.86 -3.78 -2.26
CA ILE A 202 2.53 -2.79 -1.40
C ILE A 202 2.37 -1.37 -1.93
N ALA A 203 2.57 -1.15 -3.23
CA ALA A 203 2.44 0.17 -3.84
C ALA A 203 1.00 0.71 -3.75
N PHE A 204 0.00 -0.17 -3.95
CA PHE A 204 -1.41 0.19 -3.79
C PHE A 204 -1.78 0.47 -2.33
N HIS A 205 -1.31 -0.38 -1.42
CA HIS A 205 -1.54 -0.25 0.01
C HIS A 205 -0.96 1.06 0.54
N GLU A 206 0.29 1.38 0.22
CA GLU A 206 0.90 2.64 0.63
C GLU A 206 0.14 3.85 0.08
N HIS A 207 -0.32 3.83 -1.18
CA HIS A 207 -1.16 4.92 -1.73
C HIS A 207 -2.45 5.17 -0.93
N VAL A 208 -3.08 4.13 -0.36
CA VAL A 208 -4.25 4.30 0.52
C VAL A 208 -3.88 5.10 1.77
N HIS A 209 -2.73 4.79 2.38
CA HIS A 209 -2.24 5.55 3.52
C HIS A 209 -1.76 6.95 3.15
N VAL A 210 -1.20 7.15 1.95
CA VAL A 210 -0.90 8.49 1.44
C VAL A 210 -2.16 9.34 1.31
N GLY A 211 -3.27 8.76 0.86
CA GLY A 211 -4.58 9.43 0.85
C GLY A 211 -5.01 9.87 2.26
N THR A 212 -4.83 8.99 3.25
CA THR A 212 -5.14 9.28 4.66
C THR A 212 -4.26 10.38 5.23
N ILE A 213 -2.94 10.33 5.00
CA ILE A 213 -1.99 11.39 5.37
C ILE A 213 -2.38 12.70 4.68
N GLY A 214 -2.80 12.64 3.43
CA GLY A 214 -3.28 13.78 2.67
C GLY A 214 -4.52 14.45 3.28
N LEU A 215 -5.45 13.66 3.79
CA LEU A 215 -6.62 14.13 4.54
C LEU A 215 -6.22 14.73 5.90
N LEU A 216 -5.40 14.02 6.68
CA LEU A 216 -4.90 14.52 7.97
C LEU A 216 -4.21 15.87 7.83
N ARG A 217 -3.39 16.06 6.79
CA ARG A 217 -2.75 17.36 6.50
C ARG A 217 -3.78 18.50 6.37
N ARG A 218 -4.93 18.24 5.74
CA ARG A 218 -6.00 19.23 5.57
C ARG A 218 -6.74 19.50 6.87
N GLU A 219 -7.02 18.45 7.65
CA GLU A 219 -7.64 18.56 8.97
C GLU A 219 -6.74 19.32 9.98
N LEU A 220 -5.41 19.21 9.82
CA LEU A 220 -4.42 19.96 10.61
C LEU A 220 -4.23 21.41 10.13
N GLY A 221 -5.00 21.85 9.12
CA GLY A 221 -5.08 23.25 8.69
C GLY A 221 -4.18 23.63 7.52
N SER A 222 -3.42 22.71 6.92
CA SER A 222 -2.63 23.05 5.72
C SER A 222 -3.53 23.31 4.53
N VAL A 223 -3.13 24.20 3.61
CA VAL A 223 -3.81 24.52 2.35
C VAL A 223 -3.78 23.37 1.33
N PRO A 224 -4.58 23.39 0.24
CA PRO A 224 -4.43 22.44 -0.86
C PRO A 224 -3.03 22.54 -1.48
N ILE A 225 -2.50 21.41 -1.95
CA ILE A 225 -1.20 21.39 -2.63
C ILE A 225 -1.39 21.80 -4.09
N ASP A 226 -0.56 22.73 -4.57
CA ASP A 226 -0.50 23.12 -5.98
C ASP A 226 0.80 22.56 -6.60
N TYR A 227 0.73 21.30 -7.00
CA TYR A 227 1.87 20.56 -7.57
C TYR A 227 2.44 21.24 -8.80
N PHE A 228 1.60 21.82 -9.65
CA PHE A 228 2.07 22.47 -10.87
C PHE A 228 2.75 23.79 -10.57
N LYS A 229 2.33 24.53 -9.54
CA LYS A 229 3.06 25.71 -9.08
C LYS A 229 4.44 25.31 -8.54
N GLU A 230 4.50 24.34 -7.63
CA GLU A 230 5.77 23.88 -7.06
C GLU A 230 6.72 23.38 -8.17
N SER A 231 6.20 22.64 -9.16
CA SER A 231 6.96 22.20 -10.32
C SER A 231 7.48 23.37 -11.18
N ARG A 232 6.64 24.39 -11.44
CA ARG A 232 7.07 25.63 -12.13
C ARG A 232 8.15 26.39 -11.35
N GLU A 233 8.17 26.27 -10.03
CA GLU A 233 9.19 26.83 -9.14
C GLU A 233 10.46 25.96 -9.07
N GLY A 234 10.52 24.86 -9.83
CA GLY A 234 11.70 24.00 -9.96
C GLY A 234 11.72 22.85 -8.96
N ARG A 235 10.65 22.61 -8.21
CA ARG A 235 10.57 21.48 -7.29
C ARG A 235 10.45 20.18 -8.06
N VAL A 236 11.35 19.23 -7.77
CA VAL A 236 11.32 17.87 -8.34
C VAL A 236 11.16 16.88 -7.19
N PHE A 237 10.23 15.95 -7.33
CA PHE A 237 10.03 14.87 -6.38
C PHE A 237 10.91 13.69 -6.77
N VAL A 238 11.98 13.53 -5.99
CA VAL A 238 12.99 12.47 -6.13
C VAL A 238 13.07 11.65 -4.86
#